data_AF-A0A1J3CMT0-F1
#
_entry.id   AF-A0A1J3CMT0-F1
#
_cell.length_a   1.000
_cell.length_b   1.000
_cell.length_c   1.000
_cell.angle_alpha   90.00
_cell.angle_beta   90.00
_cell.angle_gamma   90.00
#
_symmetry.space_group_name_H-M   'P 1'
#
loop_
_entity.id
_entity.type
_entity.pdbx_description
1 polymer ?
#
loop_
_entity_poly.entity_id
_entity_poly.type
_entity_poly.pdbx_seq_one_letter_code
_entity_poly.pdbx_strand_id
1 'polypeptide(L)'
;PYSLATKGYGDGSYPPGRCTGCEFGGNSATEPYTVAHHQLLAHATTVALYRERYKKTQGGKIGTTLIGRWFVPLNETSDQDKAAAKRAFDFIVGWFLDP
;
A
#
# COMPACT_ATOMS: atom_id res chain seq x y z
N PRO A 1 2.32 3.53 2.29
CA PRO A 1 2.48 2.07 2.54
C PRO A 1 2.86 1.30 1.25
N TYR A 2 2.14 1.53 0.13
CA TYR A 2 2.43 0.94 -1.19
C TYR A 2 3.91 0.96 -1.59
N SER A 3 4.60 2.09 -1.44
CA SER A 3 6.01 2.20 -1.84
C SER A 3 6.93 1.25 -1.07
N LEU A 4 6.72 1.06 0.24
CA LEU A 4 7.54 0.13 1.01
C LEU A 4 7.29 -1.32 0.58
N ALA A 5 6.02 -1.71 0.47
CA ALA A 5 5.65 -3.07 0.06
C ALA A 5 6.18 -3.42 -1.35
N THR A 6 6.04 -2.51 -2.31
CA THR A 6 6.43 -2.79 -3.71
C THR A 6 7.89 -2.52 -4.01
N LYS A 7 8.50 -1.46 -3.47
CA LYS A 7 9.90 -1.11 -3.75
C LYS A 7 10.88 -1.78 -2.80
N GLY A 8 10.49 -2.02 -1.56
CA GLY A 8 11.34 -2.68 -0.57
C GLY A 8 11.35 -4.21 -0.69
N TYR A 9 10.23 -4.80 -1.13
CA TYR A 9 9.99 -6.25 -1.11
C TYR A 9 9.44 -6.82 -2.43
N GLY A 10 9.16 -5.96 -3.43
CA GLY A 10 8.70 -6.37 -4.75
C GLY A 10 9.84 -6.34 -5.77
N ASP A 11 10.33 -5.14 -6.11
CA ASP A 11 11.46 -4.97 -7.04
C ASP A 11 12.83 -4.78 -6.35
N GLY A 12 12.85 -4.65 -5.02
CA GLY A 12 14.07 -4.50 -4.23
C GLY A 12 14.85 -3.20 -4.48
N SER A 13 14.26 -2.20 -5.15
CA SER A 13 14.95 -0.93 -5.43
C SER A 13 15.12 -0.04 -4.19
N TYR A 14 14.35 -0.28 -3.12
CA TYR A 14 14.42 0.46 -1.85
C TYR A 14 14.88 -0.49 -0.73
N PRO A 15 15.46 0.02 0.39
CA PRO A 15 15.70 -0.81 1.56
C PRO A 15 14.43 -1.56 2.01
N PRO A 16 14.52 -2.84 2.42
CA PRO A 16 15.74 -3.62 2.64
C PRO A 16 16.32 -4.29 1.37
N GLY A 17 15.80 -4.00 0.17
CA GLY A 17 16.32 -4.52 -1.08
C GLY A 17 15.96 -5.98 -1.34
N ARG A 18 14.79 -6.43 -0.85
CA ARG A 18 14.34 -7.81 -1.00
C ARG A 18 13.51 -7.98 -2.27
N CYS A 19 13.82 -9.03 -3.03
CA CYS A 19 13.08 -9.44 -4.20
C CYS A 19 13.45 -10.86 -4.61
N THR A 20 12.66 -11.48 -5.48
CA THR A 20 13.03 -12.77 -6.09
C THR A 20 14.30 -12.61 -6.92
N GLY A 21 15.39 -13.28 -6.50
CA GLY A 21 16.68 -13.23 -7.18
C GLY A 21 17.56 -12.01 -6.84
N CYS A 22 17.15 -11.14 -5.90
CA CYS A 22 18.00 -10.07 -5.37
C CYS A 22 19.10 -10.61 -4.43
N GLU A 23 20.15 -9.81 -4.21
CA GLU A 23 21.26 -10.11 -3.29
C GLU A 23 20.78 -10.50 -1.89
N PHE A 24 19.82 -9.74 -1.34
CA PHE A 24 19.25 -9.99 -0.01
C PHE A 24 18.14 -11.05 0.01
N GLY A 25 17.91 -11.72 -1.12
CA GLY A 25 16.85 -12.69 -1.33
C GLY A 25 15.45 -12.13 -1.16
N GLY A 26 14.47 -13.03 -1.07
CA GLY A 26 13.06 -12.71 -0.87
C GLY A 26 12.17 -13.33 -1.94
N ASN A 27 10.88 -12.98 -1.87
CA ASN A 27 9.88 -13.47 -2.80
C ASN A 27 8.92 -12.34 -3.18
N SER A 28 9.11 -11.80 -4.39
CA SER A 28 8.32 -10.69 -4.94
C SER A 28 6.84 -11.02 -5.13
N ALA A 29 6.46 -12.31 -5.15
CA ALA A 29 5.08 -12.74 -5.29
C ALA A 29 4.32 -12.79 -3.95
N THR A 30 5.02 -12.80 -2.80
CA THR A 30 4.39 -12.97 -1.49
C THR A 30 4.74 -11.85 -0.50
N GLU A 31 6.00 -11.43 -0.44
CA GLU A 31 6.47 -10.48 0.56
C GLU A 31 5.80 -9.10 0.50
N PRO A 32 5.50 -8.52 -0.68
CA PRO A 32 4.75 -7.27 -0.75
C PRO A 32 3.40 -7.36 -0.02
N TYR A 33 2.72 -8.52 -0.12
CA TYR A 33 1.44 -8.74 0.53
C TYR A 33 1.55 -8.92 2.03
N THR A 34 2.53 -9.69 2.49
CA THR A 34 2.83 -9.85 3.92
C THR A 34 3.18 -8.52 4.57
N VAL A 35 4.04 -7.71 3.93
CA VAL A 35 4.46 -6.40 4.44
C VAL A 35 3.28 -5.43 4.48
N ALA A 36 2.48 -5.35 3.41
CA ALA A 36 1.30 -4.51 3.38
C ALA A 36 0.29 -4.87 4.48
N HIS A 37 0.05 -6.16 4.72
CA HIS A 37 -0.83 -6.64 5.78
C HIS A 37 -0.35 -6.18 7.16
N HIS A 38 0.95 -6.32 7.46
CA HIS A 38 1.49 -5.84 8.73
C HIS A 38 1.48 -4.31 8.87
N GLN A 39 1.66 -3.56 7.77
CA GLN A 39 1.50 -2.10 7.79
C GLN A 39 0.07 -1.70 8.17
N LEU A 40 -0.94 -2.41 7.66
CA LEU A 40 -2.35 -2.18 7.98
C LEU A 40 -2.66 -2.52 9.44
N LEU A 41 -2.20 -3.66 9.94
CA LEU A 41 -2.35 -4.04 11.34
C LEU A 41 -1.69 -3.02 12.28
N ALA A 42 -0.45 -2.61 11.99
CA ALA A 42 0.26 -1.61 12.78
C ALA A 42 -0.48 -0.26 12.79
N HIS A 43 -1.04 0.16 11.65
CA HIS A 43 -1.87 1.35 11.58
C HIS A 43 -3.13 1.21 12.44
N ALA A 44 -3.88 0.10 12.29
CA ALA A 44 -5.10 -0.16 13.05
C ALA A 44 -4.86 -0.16 14.57
N THR A 45 -3.81 -0.85 15.04
CA THR A 45 -3.41 -0.86 16.45
C THR A 45 -3.07 0.54 16.96
N THR A 46 -2.32 1.33 16.17
CA THR A 46 -1.95 2.70 16.53
C THR A 46 -3.16 3.63 16.60
N VAL A 47 -4.10 3.49 15.65
CA VAL A 47 -5.34 4.27 15.63
C VAL A 47 -6.23 3.93 16.81
N ALA A 48 -6.38 2.64 17.16
CA ALA A 48 -7.13 2.21 18.33
C ALA A 48 -6.54 2.83 19.61
N LEU A 49 -5.22 2.70 19.81
CA LEU A 49 -4.50 3.31 20.93
C LEU A 49 -4.72 4.82 21.02
N TYR A 50 -4.59 5.53 19.89
CA TYR A 50 -4.80 6.97 19.84
C TYR A 50 -6.21 7.36 20.27
N ARG A 51 -7.23 6.68 19.71
CA ARG A 51 -8.64 6.96 19.98
C ARG A 51 -9.01 6.67 21.44
N GLU A 52 -8.50 5.58 22.00
CA GLU A 52 -8.82 5.17 23.37
C GLU A 52 -8.11 6.01 24.43
N ARG A 53 -6.81 6.31 24.25
CA ARG A 53 -6.00 6.91 25.31
C ARG A 53 -5.72 8.40 25.13
N TYR A 54 -5.61 8.89 23.90
CA TYR A 54 -5.05 10.21 23.62
C TYR A 54 -6.04 11.19 23.01
N LYS A 55 -7.08 10.70 22.31
CA LYS A 55 -8.03 11.56 21.60
C LYS A 55 -8.79 12.52 22.52
N LYS A 56 -9.21 12.06 23.71
CA LYS A 56 -9.96 12.88 24.66
C LYS A 56 -9.13 14.04 25.22
N THR A 57 -7.84 13.81 25.46
CA THR A 57 -6.94 14.79 26.09
C THR A 57 -6.25 15.71 25.07
N GLN A 58 -5.87 15.17 23.91
CA GLN A 58 -5.13 15.92 22.88
C GLN A 58 -6.05 16.53 21.81
N GLY A 59 -7.25 16.00 21.60
CA GLY A 59 -8.22 16.51 20.63
C GLY A 59 -7.86 16.32 19.14
N GLY A 60 -6.64 15.90 18.80
CA GLY A 60 -6.12 15.81 17.43
C GLY A 60 -6.74 14.73 16.53
N LYS A 61 -6.25 14.63 15.29
CA LYS A 61 -6.72 13.67 14.27
C LYS A 61 -5.57 12.74 13.86
N ILE A 62 -5.91 11.52 13.48
CA ILE A 62 -4.97 10.51 12.99
C ILE A 62 -5.50 9.92 11.68
N GLY A 63 -4.59 9.59 10.77
CA GLY A 63 -4.89 8.96 9.47
C GLY A 63 -3.65 8.28 8.90
N THR A 64 -3.75 7.83 7.66
CA THR A 64 -2.64 7.22 6.91
C THR A 64 -2.38 8.00 5.62
N THR A 65 -1.13 8.03 5.17
CA THR A 65 -0.75 8.69 3.92
C THR A 65 -0.64 7.66 2.82
N LEU A 66 -1.47 7.81 1.79
CA LEU A 66 -1.47 6.96 0.61
C LEU A 66 -0.81 7.70 -0.56
N ILE A 67 0.13 7.06 -1.22
CA ILE A 67 0.59 7.53 -2.54
C ILE A 67 -0.48 7.15 -3.55
N GLY A 68 -0.86 8.09 -4.41
CA GLY A 68 -1.86 7.89 -5.44
C GLY A 68 -1.35 8.36 -6.79
N ARG A 69 -1.82 7.71 -7.85
CA ARG A 69 -1.71 8.17 -9.23
C ARG A 69 -3.10 8.10 -9.85
N TRP A 70 -3.44 9.09 -10.67
CA TRP A 70 -4.64 9.02 -11.47
C TRP A 70 -4.35 8.19 -12.73
N PHE A 71 -5.28 7.29 -13.06
CA PHE A 71 -5.16 6.42 -14.23
C PHE A 71 -6.31 6.71 -15.18
N VAL A 72 -5.98 6.82 -16.46
CA VAL A 72 -6.95 6.96 -17.55
C VAL A 72 -6.80 5.75 -18.49
N PRO A 73 -7.87 5.33 -19.17
CA PRO A 73 -7.78 4.28 -20.19
C PRO A 73 -6.81 4.68 -21.31
N LEU A 74 -6.05 3.74 -21.86
CA LEU A 74 -5.21 4.01 -23.03
C LEU A 74 -6.07 4.31 -24.26
N ASN A 75 -7.11 3.50 -24.49
CA ASN A 75 -8.18 3.78 -25.44
C ASN A 75 -9.52 3.91 -24.69
N GLU A 76 -10.15 5.09 -24.76
CA GLU A 76 -11.43 5.37 -24.10
C GLU A 76 -12.61 4.55 -24.63
N THR A 77 -12.50 3.98 -25.83
CA THR A 77 -13.53 3.08 -26.39
C THR A 77 -13.34 1.62 -26.00
N SER A 78 -12.17 1.25 -25.45
CA SER A 78 -11.86 -0.12 -25.02
C SER A 78 -12.34 -0.36 -23.59
N ASP A 79 -13.26 -1.30 -23.40
CA ASP A 79 -13.72 -1.69 -22.06
C ASP A 79 -12.62 -2.40 -21.25
N GLN A 80 -11.67 -3.05 -21.93
CA GLN A 80 -10.51 -3.66 -21.29
C GLN A 80 -9.59 -2.59 -20.69
N ASP A 81 -9.39 -1.47 -21.38
CA ASP A 81 -8.53 -0.38 -20.91
C ASP A 81 -9.18 0.40 -19.78
N LYS A 82 -10.52 0.60 -19.83
CA LYS A 82 -11.28 1.15 -18.70
C LYS A 82 -11.14 0.29 -17.46
N ALA A 83 -11.29 -1.03 -17.62
CA ALA A 83 -11.13 -1.96 -16.51
C ALA A 83 -9.67 -1.99 -16.00
N ALA A 84 -8.68 -1.85 -16.89
CA ALA A 84 -7.27 -1.77 -16.51
C ALA A 84 -6.95 -0.50 -15.72
N ALA A 85 -7.45 0.65 -16.13
CA ALA A 85 -7.29 1.92 -15.41
C ALA A 85 -7.87 1.83 -13.98
N LYS A 86 -9.07 1.24 -13.83
CA LYS A 86 -9.65 0.99 -12.50
C LYS A 86 -8.78 0.05 -11.67
N ARG A 87 -8.38 -1.10 -12.22
CA ARG A 87 -7.51 -2.06 -11.50
C ARG A 87 -6.20 -1.43 -11.06
N ALA A 88 -5.57 -0.60 -11.89
CA ALA A 88 -4.34 0.09 -11.53
C ALA A 88 -4.53 1.01 -10.31
N PHE A 89 -5.65 1.74 -10.26
CA PHE A 89 -5.99 2.56 -9.10
C PHE A 89 -6.25 1.69 -7.85
N ASP A 90 -7.03 0.62 -7.99
CA ASP A 90 -7.34 -0.30 -6.89
C ASP A 90 -6.07 -0.93 -6.31
N PHE A 91 -5.10 -1.33 -7.14
CA PHE A 91 -3.85 -1.94 -6.68
C PHE A 91 -2.88 -0.96 -5.99
N ILE A 92 -2.93 0.34 -6.31
CA ILE A 92 -2.04 1.34 -5.69
C ILE A 92 -2.68 1.98 -4.46
N VAL A 93 -3.94 2.41 -4.58
CA VAL A 93 -4.66 3.14 -3.54
C VAL A 93 -5.64 2.23 -2.83
N GLY A 94 -6.49 1.53 -3.59
CA GLY A 94 -7.57 0.69 -3.04
C GLY A 94 -7.07 -0.34 -2.03
N TRP A 95 -5.94 -0.98 -2.31
CA TRP A 95 -5.30 -1.98 -1.45
C TRP A 95 -5.07 -1.52 0.01
N PHE A 96 -4.87 -0.21 0.24
CA PHE A 96 -4.72 0.34 1.60
C PHE A 96 -5.88 1.22 2.05
N LEU A 97 -6.72 1.66 1.11
CA LEU A 97 -7.89 2.50 1.40
C LEU A 97 -9.11 1.66 1.78
N ASP A 98 -9.22 0.45 1.23
CA ASP A 98 -10.26 -0.55 1.46
C ASP A 98 -9.61 -1.90 1.84
N PRO A 99 -9.08 -2.03 3.07
CA PRO A 99 -8.26 -3.16 3.52
C PRO A 99 -9.05 -4.44 3.86
#